data_AF-A0A2P5D5L1-F1
#
_entry.id   AF-A0A2P5D5L1-F1
#
_cell.length_a   1.000
_cell.length_b   1.000
_cell.length_c   1.000
_cell.angle_alpha   90.00
_cell.angle_beta   90.00
_cell.angle_gamma   90.00
#
_symmetry.space_group_name_H-M   'P 1'
#
loop_
_entity.id
_entity.type
_entity.pdbx_description
1 polymer ?
#
loop_
_entity_poly.entity_id
_entity_poly.type
_entity_poly.pdbx_seq_one_letter_code
_entity_poly.pdbx_strand_id
1 'polypeptide(L)'
;MLERIGDLPQRKNALLKARKVANYIYNHSWLLALMRKFPKREILRPAATRFATAFLTLQSMYQVRQPLEAMFTSEEWIGCAFTNKSEGKTVRKIVLKDKSIWPSVVYAIKTTKPLVEVLRLVDAKKEPAMGYL
;
A
#
# COMPACT_ATOMS: atom_id res chain seq x y z
N MET A 1 12.84 18.66 7.14
CA MET A 1 12.80 18.98 5.69
C MET A 1 12.11 17.90 4.84
N LEU A 2 12.29 16.59 5.12
CA LEU A 2 11.59 15.49 4.44
C LEU A 2 10.10 15.32 4.82
N GLU A 3 9.68 15.87 5.97
CA GLU A 3 8.29 15.84 6.43
C GLU A 3 7.35 16.68 5.57
N ARG A 4 7.83 17.80 5.00
CA ARG A 4 7.01 18.71 4.17
C ARG A 4 6.56 18.10 2.84
N ILE A 5 7.34 17.16 2.30
CA ILE A 5 6.93 16.36 1.12
C ILE A 5 5.88 15.30 1.53
N GLY A 6 5.80 15.01 2.84
CA GLY A 6 4.73 14.24 3.46
C GLY A 6 3.43 14.95 3.70
N ASP A 7 3.39 16.27 3.57
CA ASP A 7 2.21 17.08 3.86
C ASP A 7 1.31 17.34 2.67
N LEU A 8 1.62 16.81 1.48
CA LEU A 8 0.70 16.85 0.35
C LEU A 8 -0.60 16.11 0.70
N PRO A 9 -1.75 16.80 0.74
CA PRO A 9 -3.02 16.21 1.19
C PRO A 9 -3.39 14.95 0.42
N GLN A 10 -3.09 14.93 -0.89
CA GLN A 10 -3.32 13.77 -1.75
C GLN A 10 -2.47 12.55 -1.34
N ARG A 11 -1.21 12.78 -0.92
CA ARG A 11 -0.31 11.71 -0.46
C ARG A 11 -0.75 11.14 0.88
N LYS A 12 -1.10 12.00 1.84
CA LYS A 12 -1.65 11.59 3.14
C LYS A 12 -2.93 10.77 2.96
N ASN A 13 -3.84 11.25 2.12
CA ASN A 13 -5.10 10.56 1.84
C ASN A 13 -4.88 9.18 1.18
N ALA A 14 -3.97 9.10 0.18
CA ALA A 14 -3.61 7.84 -0.45
C ALA A 14 -3.03 6.84 0.56
N LEU A 15 -2.11 7.29 1.42
CA LEU A 15 -1.50 6.43 2.42
C LEU A 15 -2.49 5.96 3.49
N LEU A 16 -3.38 6.83 3.97
CA LEU A 16 -4.42 6.46 4.94
C LEU A 16 -5.37 5.41 4.36
N LYS A 17 -5.83 5.61 3.12
CA LYS A 17 -6.69 4.64 2.42
C LYS A 17 -5.97 3.32 2.17
N ALA A 18 -4.72 3.35 1.69
CA ALA A 18 -3.91 2.16 1.49
C ALA A 18 -3.68 1.37 2.79
N ARG A 19 -3.37 2.07 3.89
CA ARG A 19 -3.25 1.48 5.23
C ARG A 19 -4.56 0.83 5.67
N LYS A 20 -5.69 1.49 5.45
CA LYS A 20 -7.01 0.94 5.81
C LYS A 20 -7.32 -0.35 5.06
N VAL A 21 -7.03 -0.39 3.75
CA VAL A 21 -7.20 -1.59 2.92
C VAL A 21 -6.27 -2.72 3.40
N ALA A 22 -4.97 -2.43 3.56
CA ALA A 22 -3.99 -3.42 4.00
C ALA A 22 -4.32 -3.98 5.40
N ASN A 23 -4.63 -3.11 6.36
CA ASN A 23 -4.99 -3.54 7.72
C ASN A 23 -6.25 -4.39 7.71
N TYR A 24 -7.27 -4.04 6.93
CA TYR A 24 -8.49 -4.84 6.85
C TYR A 24 -8.21 -6.27 6.35
N ILE A 25 -7.34 -6.42 5.34
CA ILE A 25 -6.99 -7.74 4.81
C ILE A 25 -6.14 -8.52 5.82
N TYR A 26 -5.09 -7.90 6.37
CA TYR A 26 -4.16 -8.58 7.28
C TYR A 26 -4.74 -8.89 8.67
N ASN A 27 -5.75 -8.14 9.12
CA ASN A 27 -6.41 -8.39 10.41
C ASN A 27 -7.48 -9.50 10.32
N HIS A 28 -7.82 -9.98 9.13
CA HIS A 28 -8.80 -11.03 8.92
C HIS A 28 -8.16 -12.20 8.18
N SER A 29 -7.85 -13.28 8.92
CA SER A 29 -7.14 -14.47 8.41
C SER A 29 -7.76 -15.03 7.13
N TRP A 30 -9.09 -15.03 7.05
CA TRP A 30 -9.83 -15.48 5.87
C TRP A 30 -9.64 -14.55 4.66
N LEU A 31 -9.60 -13.23 4.85
CA LEU A 31 -9.35 -12.28 3.76
C LEU A 31 -7.92 -12.37 3.26
N LEU A 32 -6.96 -12.57 4.16
CA LEU A 32 -5.58 -12.83 3.78
C LEU A 32 -5.47 -14.13 2.96
N ALA A 33 -6.15 -15.20 3.38
CA ALA A 33 -6.21 -16.44 2.61
C ALA A 33 -6.87 -16.25 1.24
N LEU A 34 -7.96 -15.47 1.16
CA LEU A 34 -8.61 -15.13 -0.10
C LEU A 34 -7.68 -14.35 -1.03
N MET A 35 -6.98 -13.34 -0.52
CA MET A 35 -6.04 -12.54 -1.29
C MET A 35 -4.93 -13.40 -1.91
N ARG A 36 -4.41 -14.39 -1.16
CA ARG A 36 -3.38 -15.33 -1.61
C ARG A 36 -3.81 -16.24 -2.77
N LYS A 37 -5.12 -16.38 -3.02
CA LYS A 37 -5.63 -17.13 -4.18
C LYS A 37 -5.47 -16.37 -5.49
N PHE A 38 -5.32 -15.05 -5.46
CA PHE A 38 -5.16 -14.25 -6.66
C PHE A 38 -3.69 -14.18 -7.08
N PRO A 39 -3.39 -14.27 -8.39
CA PRO A 39 -2.01 -14.22 -8.88
C PRO A 39 -1.37 -12.84 -8.61
N LYS A 40 -0.07 -12.84 -8.29
CA LYS A 40 0.83 -11.72 -7.91
C LYS A 40 1.07 -11.54 -6.40
N ARG A 41 2.22 -10.94 -6.07
CA ARG A 41 2.75 -10.71 -4.69
C ARG A 41 1.70 -10.04 -3.79
N GLU A 42 1.78 -10.21 -2.46
CA GLU A 42 0.87 -9.54 -1.51
C GLU A 42 1.13 -8.02 -1.39
N ILE A 43 0.19 -7.28 -0.79
CA ILE A 43 0.38 -5.87 -0.41
C ILE A 43 1.39 -5.86 0.74
N LEU A 44 2.49 -5.13 0.60
CA LEU A 44 3.41 -4.95 1.72
C LEU A 44 2.70 -4.26 2.87
N ARG A 45 2.75 -4.87 4.06
CA ARG A 45 2.12 -4.29 5.25
C ARG A 45 2.79 -2.94 5.56
N PRO A 46 2.01 -1.86 5.70
CA PRO A 46 2.58 -0.57 6.01
C PRO A 46 3.27 -0.57 7.38
N ALA A 47 4.58 -0.32 7.40
CA ALA A 47 5.31 -0.02 8.64
C ALA A 47 5.09 1.44 9.05
N ALA A 48 5.09 1.71 10.36
CA ALA A 48 4.56 2.93 10.95
C ALA A 48 5.26 4.23 10.49
N THR A 49 6.59 4.26 10.27
CA THR A 49 7.33 5.54 10.36
C THR A 49 8.50 5.80 9.39
N ARG A 50 8.79 4.96 8.37
CA ARG A 50 9.88 5.27 7.42
C ARG A 50 9.33 5.62 6.03
N PHE A 51 9.80 6.74 5.47
CA PHE A 51 9.38 7.26 4.16
C PHE A 51 9.40 6.18 3.05
N ALA A 52 10.44 5.34 3.06
CA ALA A 52 10.58 4.21 2.13
C ALA A 52 9.49 3.14 2.30
N THR A 53 9.06 2.81 3.52
CA THR A 53 8.03 1.77 3.74
C THR A 53 6.66 2.24 3.30
N ALA A 54 6.33 3.53 3.46
CA ALA A 54 5.11 4.13 2.92
C ALA A 54 5.09 4.09 1.38
N PHE A 55 6.23 4.41 0.74
CA PHE A 55 6.37 4.28 -0.72
C PHE A 55 6.20 2.84 -1.21
N LEU A 56 6.91 1.89 -0.60
CA LEU A 56 6.84 0.48 -0.97
C LEU A 56 5.42 -0.11 -0.76
N THR A 57 4.71 0.34 0.28
CA THR A 57 3.30 -0.04 0.50
C THR A 57 2.43 0.42 -0.67
N LEU A 58 2.52 1.70 -1.04
CA LEU A 58 1.74 2.25 -2.16
C LEU A 58 2.10 1.57 -3.49
N GLN A 59 3.38 1.31 -3.71
CA GLN A 59 3.88 0.61 -4.89
C GLN A 59 3.34 -0.82 -4.97
N SER A 60 3.40 -1.59 -3.87
CA SER A 60 2.87 -2.95 -3.83
C SER A 60 1.36 -2.98 -4.04
N MET A 61 0.60 -2.08 -3.39
CA MET A 61 -0.85 -1.94 -3.59
C MET A 61 -1.19 -1.63 -5.05
N TYR A 62 -0.40 -0.78 -5.73
CA TYR A 62 -0.60 -0.49 -7.14
C TYR A 62 -0.31 -1.70 -8.04
N GLN A 63 0.76 -2.46 -7.76
CA GLN A 63 1.13 -3.66 -8.53
C GLN A 63 0.06 -4.76 -8.45
N VAL A 64 -0.65 -4.85 -7.32
CA VAL A 64 -1.70 -5.84 -7.08
C VAL A 64 -3.10 -5.30 -7.33
N ARG A 65 -3.25 -4.10 -7.88
CA ARG A 65 -4.54 -3.45 -8.07
C ARG A 65 -5.58 -4.36 -8.71
N GLN A 66 -5.23 -4.97 -9.85
CA GLN A 66 -6.15 -5.81 -10.62
C GLN A 66 -6.55 -7.09 -9.85
N PRO A 67 -5.60 -7.86 -9.27
CA PRO A 67 -5.91 -8.93 -8.31
C PRO A 67 -6.81 -8.49 -7.14
N LEU A 68 -6.57 -7.30 -6.60
CA LEU A 68 -7.31 -6.74 -5.48
C LEU A 68 -8.74 -6.38 -5.88
N GLU A 69 -8.93 -5.74 -7.04
CA GLU A 69 -10.24 -5.46 -7.62
C GLU A 69 -11.02 -6.77 -7.85
N ALA A 70 -10.37 -7.78 -8.44
CA ALA A 70 -10.95 -9.10 -8.67
C ALA A 70 -11.38 -9.81 -7.36
N MET A 71 -10.56 -9.71 -6.31
CA MET A 71 -10.90 -10.21 -4.97
C MET A 71 -12.19 -9.60 -4.44
N PHE A 72 -12.36 -8.27 -4.54
CA PHE A 72 -13.56 -7.57 -4.03
C PHE A 72 -14.80 -7.69 -4.93
N THR A 73 -14.68 -8.37 -6.07
CA THR A 73 -15.79 -8.74 -6.96
C THR A 73 -16.04 -10.25 -7.03
N SER A 74 -15.19 -11.06 -6.40
CA SER A 74 -15.32 -12.53 -6.38
C SER A 74 -16.59 -13.00 -5.68
N GLU A 75 -17.10 -14.16 -6.09
CA GLU A 75 -18.24 -14.81 -5.44
C GLU A 75 -17.92 -15.15 -3.99
N GLU A 76 -16.68 -15.59 -3.69
CA GLU A 76 -16.26 -15.87 -2.32
C GLU A 76 -16.35 -14.63 -1.43
N TRP A 77 -15.93 -13.46 -1.95
CA TRP A 77 -16.13 -12.21 -1.23
C TRP A 77 -17.61 -11.93 -1.04
N ILE A 78 -18.43 -11.97 -2.10
CA ILE A 78 -19.87 -11.65 -2.04
C ILE A 78 -20.62 -12.53 -1.03
N GLY A 79 -20.30 -13.83 -0.96
CA GLY A 79 -20.89 -14.77 -0.03
C GLY A 79 -20.36 -14.66 1.42
N CYS A 80 -19.38 -13.79 1.67
CA CYS A 80 -18.74 -13.70 2.98
C CYS A 80 -19.43 -12.71 3.93
N ALA A 81 -19.47 -13.02 5.23
CA ALA A 81 -19.98 -12.13 6.27
C ALA A 81 -19.23 -10.76 6.35
N PHE A 82 -17.99 -10.69 5.85
CA PHE A 82 -17.20 -9.45 5.82
C PHE A 82 -17.74 -8.39 4.84
N THR A 83 -18.62 -8.75 3.91
CA THR A 83 -19.28 -7.80 2.99
C THR A 83 -20.27 -6.89 3.69
N ASN A 84 -20.96 -7.42 4.70
CA ASN A 84 -22.02 -6.71 5.41
C ASN A 84 -21.47 -5.75 6.47
N LYS A 85 -20.23 -5.98 6.93
CA LYS A 85 -19.54 -5.09 7.87
C LYS A 85 -19.31 -3.69 7.26
N SER A 86 -19.50 -2.66 8.07
CA SER A 86 -19.28 -1.26 7.68
C SER A 86 -17.85 -1.02 7.16
N GLU A 87 -16.86 -1.66 7.79
CA GLU A 87 -15.46 -1.62 7.36
C GLU A 87 -15.26 -2.26 5.99
N GLY A 88 -15.84 -3.44 5.75
CA GLY A 88 -15.76 -4.14 4.47
C GLY A 88 -16.40 -3.36 3.32
N LYS A 89 -17.57 -2.75 3.55
CA LYS A 89 -18.22 -1.84 2.59
C LYS A 89 -17.33 -0.63 2.27
N THR A 90 -16.67 -0.07 3.29
CA THR A 90 -15.76 1.06 3.13
C THR A 90 -14.53 0.69 2.30
N VAL A 91 -13.88 -0.42 2.63
CA VAL A 91 -12.69 -0.91 1.92
C VAL A 91 -13.02 -1.25 0.47
N ARG A 92 -14.14 -1.94 0.23
CA ARG A 92 -14.63 -2.21 -1.12
C ARG A 92 -14.90 -0.92 -1.91
N LYS A 93 -15.50 0.08 -1.29
CA LYS A 93 -15.73 1.40 -1.93
C LYS A 93 -14.41 2.08 -2.28
N ILE A 94 -13.41 2.03 -1.39
CA ILE A 94 -12.07 2.57 -1.66
C ILE A 94 -11.46 1.89 -2.88
N VAL A 95 -11.46 0.56 -2.95
CA VAL A 95 -10.79 -0.17 -4.05
C VAL A 95 -11.53 0.00 -5.38
N LEU A 96 -12.86 -0.14 -5.38
CA LEU A 96 -13.65 -0.26 -6.62
C LEU A 96 -14.29 1.05 -7.11
N LYS A 97 -14.65 1.97 -6.20
CA LYS A 97 -15.50 3.13 -6.54
C LYS A 97 -14.81 4.48 -6.35
N ASP A 98 -13.72 4.53 -5.59
CA ASP A 98 -13.01 5.77 -5.33
C ASP A 98 -12.17 6.18 -6.53
N LYS A 99 -12.66 7.14 -7.32
CA LYS A 99 -11.94 7.65 -8.50
C LYS A 99 -10.63 8.34 -8.15
N SER A 100 -10.45 8.77 -6.90
CA SER A 100 -9.27 9.52 -6.45
C SER A 100 -8.11 8.64 -6.00
N ILE A 101 -8.36 7.38 -5.60
CA ILE A 101 -7.32 6.57 -4.94
C ILE A 101 -6.17 6.24 -5.88
N TRP A 102 -6.46 5.68 -7.07
CA TRP A 102 -5.43 5.21 -7.98
C TRP A 102 -4.60 6.35 -8.57
N PRO A 103 -5.19 7.49 -9.02
CA PRO A 103 -4.42 8.66 -9.39
C PRO A 103 -3.54 9.19 -8.24
N SER A 104 -4.06 9.22 -7.01
CA SER A 104 -3.30 9.68 -5.84
C SER A 104 -2.15 8.74 -5.48
N VAL A 105 -2.34 7.42 -5.61
CA VAL A 105 -1.30 6.40 -5.43
C VAL A 105 -0.20 6.57 -6.49
N VAL A 106 -0.56 6.74 -7.77
CA VAL A 106 0.40 6.97 -8.86
C VAL A 106 1.17 8.27 -8.63
N TYR A 107 0.48 9.35 -8.27
CA TYR A 107 1.11 10.63 -7.95
C TYR A 107 2.10 10.50 -6.78
N ALA A 108 1.68 9.83 -5.70
CA ALA A 108 2.54 9.59 -4.55
C ALA A 108 3.78 8.77 -4.92
N ILE A 109 3.64 7.71 -5.72
CA ILE A 109 4.78 6.91 -6.20
C ILE A 109 5.72 7.78 -7.04
N LYS A 110 5.21 8.52 -8.02
CA LYS A 110 6.03 9.35 -8.92
C LYS A 110 6.81 10.44 -8.18
N THR A 111 6.17 11.11 -7.22
CA THR A 111 6.79 12.20 -6.44
C THR A 111 7.80 11.71 -5.39
N THR A 112 7.67 10.47 -4.92
CA THR A 112 8.56 9.92 -3.88
C THR A 112 9.66 9.01 -4.43
N LYS A 113 9.53 8.52 -5.67
CA LYS A 113 10.56 7.72 -6.36
C LYS A 113 11.96 8.36 -6.33
N PRO A 114 12.16 9.62 -6.77
CA PRO A 114 13.51 10.22 -6.76
C PRO A 114 14.08 10.36 -5.35
N LEU A 115 13.23 10.60 -4.35
CA LEU A 115 13.66 10.66 -2.94
C LEU A 115 14.11 9.29 -2.43
N VAL A 116 13.41 8.21 -2.81
CA VAL A 116 13.82 6.84 -2.46
C VAL A 116 15.12 6.45 -3.16
N GLU A 117 15.33 6.88 -4.40
CA GLU A 117 16.58 6.66 -5.13
C GLU A 117 17.76 7.41 -4.47
N VAL A 118 17.57 8.68 -4.08
CA VAL A 118 18.58 9.44 -3.33
C VAL A 118 18.89 8.78 -1.98
N LEU A 119 17.85 8.35 -1.24
CA LEU A 119 18.06 7.64 0.04
C LEU A 119 18.86 6.35 -0.16
N ARG A 120 18.54 5.55 -1.19
CA ARG A 120 19.29 4.33 -1.52
C ARG A 120 20.75 4.63 -1.88
N LEU A 121 21.02 5.71 -2.61
CA LEU A 121 22.38 6.13 -2.95
C LEU A 121 23.17 6.57 -1.72
N VAL A 122 22.54 7.29 -0.79
CA VAL A 122 23.17 7.70 0.48
C VAL A 122 23.44 6.49 1.38
N ASP A 123 22.50 5.55 1.46
CA ASP A 123 22.67 4.32 2.24
C ASP A 123 23.72 3.39 1.60
N ALA A 124 23.77 3.28 0.27
CA ALA A 124 24.77 2.48 -0.45
C ALA A 124 26.19 3.06 -0.36
N LYS A 125 26.34 4.37 -0.16
CA LYS A 125 27.64 5.02 0.11
C LYS A 125 28.16 4.80 1.53
N LYS A 126 27.36 4.18 2.41
CA LYS A 126 27.84 3.64 3.69
C LYS A 126 28.30 2.19 3.52
N GLU A 127 29.18 1.93 2.56
CA GLU A 127 30.17 0.90 2.80
C GLU A 127 31.08 1.40 3.94
N PRO A 128 31.50 0.56 4.90
CA PRO A 128 32.45 1.00 5.91
C PRO A 128 33.72 1.44 5.21
N ALA A 129 34.05 2.74 5.34
CA ALA A 129 35.40 3.20 5.07
C ALA A 129 36.31 2.52 6.11
N MET A 130 37.04 1.51 5.65
CA MET A 130 38.01 0.70 6.38
C MET A 130 37.46 -0.38 7.32
N GLY A 131 38.01 -1.57 7.11
CA GLY A 131 37.83 -2.74 7.95
C GLY A 131 38.53 -2.59 9.28
N TYR A 132 38.03 -3.34 10.26
CA TYR A 132 38.75 -3.59 11.50
C TYR A 132 40.01 -4.40 11.15
N LEU A 133 41.17 -3.80 11.36
CA LEU A 133 42.41 -4.53 11.67
C LEU A 133 42.33 -4.98 13.13
#